data_AF-A0AB35Y3W2-F1
#
_entry.id   AF-A0AB35Y3W2-F1
#
_cell.length_a   1.000
_cell.length_b   1.000
_cell.length_c   1.000
_cell.angle_alpha   90.00
_cell.angle_beta   90.00
_cell.angle_gamma   90.00
#
_symmetry.space_group_name_H-M   'P 1'
#
loop_
_entity.id
_entity.type
_entity.pdbx_description
1 polymer ?
#
loop_
_entity_poly.entity_id
_entity_poly.type
_entity_poly.pdbx_seq_one_letter_code
_entity_poly.pdbx_strand_id
1 'polypeptide(L)'
;DNPTATPYCSTVCLQITTNNGGTNYGSGFMIGPNALATAAHNLYSIKEKAYVKSVNVAPARSDNSKPFGSENVSASSMIVSDSYLAGTSSEDWAIITLKNNLGTKTGWLGLHWQSSNYSSSQLVYAYGYPSQINGADARYRMCKSSG
;
A
#
# COMPACT_ATOMS: atom_id res chain seq x y z
N ASP A 1 4.25 -11.60 14.27
CA ASP A 1 2.78 -11.47 14.08
C ASP A 1 2.33 -12.37 12.94
N ASN A 2 1.17 -13.01 13.06
CA ASN A 2 0.60 -13.84 11.97
C ASN A 2 -0.06 -12.92 10.94
N PRO A 3 0.43 -12.84 9.68
CA PRO A 3 -0.13 -11.93 8.67
C PRO A 3 -1.62 -12.10 8.40
N THR A 4 -2.19 -13.29 8.62
CA THR A 4 -3.61 -13.56 8.34
C THR A 4 -4.54 -13.19 9.49
N ALA A 5 -4.02 -12.82 10.65
CA ALA A 5 -4.82 -12.41 11.79
C ALA A 5 -5.16 -10.91 11.71
N THR A 6 -6.35 -10.53 12.19
CA THR A 6 -6.74 -9.14 12.39
C THR A 6 -5.88 -8.47 13.48
N PRO A 7 -5.48 -7.19 13.32
CA PRO A 7 -5.73 -6.30 12.18
C PRO A 7 -4.72 -6.45 11.02
N TYR A 8 -3.69 -7.26 11.16
CA TYR A 8 -2.55 -7.32 10.24
C TYR A 8 -2.95 -7.72 8.81
N CYS A 9 -4.00 -8.53 8.67
CA CYS A 9 -4.49 -9.01 7.39
C CYS A 9 -4.98 -7.90 6.44
N SER A 10 -5.28 -6.70 6.94
CA SER A 10 -5.59 -5.54 6.10
C SER A 10 -4.35 -4.86 5.51
N THR A 11 -3.13 -5.28 5.88
CA THR A 11 -1.87 -4.78 5.29
C THR A 11 -1.62 -5.45 3.95
N VAL A 12 -1.24 -4.66 2.96
CA VAL A 12 -1.20 -5.05 1.56
C VAL A 12 0.22 -4.94 1.02
N CYS A 13 0.70 -6.02 0.39
CA CYS A 13 1.91 -6.01 -0.42
C CYS A 13 1.57 -5.49 -1.83
N LEU A 14 2.34 -4.52 -2.31
CA LEU A 14 2.24 -4.00 -3.66
C LEU A 14 3.46 -4.44 -4.46
N GLN A 15 3.24 -5.20 -5.53
CA GLN A 15 4.27 -5.49 -6.53
C GLN A 15 3.95 -4.66 -7.78
N ILE A 16 4.80 -3.68 -8.05
CA ILE A 16 4.53 -2.56 -8.94
C ILE A 16 5.33 -2.74 -10.23
N THR A 17 4.67 -2.78 -11.38
CA THR A 17 5.32 -2.78 -12.69
C THR A 17 5.43 -1.35 -13.19
N THR A 18 6.66 -0.86 -13.36
CA THR A 18 6.90 0.50 -13.85
C THR A 18 6.69 0.58 -15.37
N ASN A 19 6.55 1.80 -15.92
CA ASN A 19 6.35 1.98 -17.36
C ASN A 19 7.52 1.46 -18.20
N ASN A 20 8.72 1.52 -17.65
CA ASN A 20 9.94 1.03 -18.30
C ASN A 20 10.14 -0.49 -18.15
N GLY A 21 9.13 -1.22 -17.65
CA GLY A 21 9.18 -2.68 -17.47
C GLY A 21 9.91 -3.16 -16.21
N GLY A 22 10.37 -2.23 -15.37
CA GLY A 22 10.96 -2.54 -14.07
C GLY A 22 9.92 -3.02 -13.05
N THR A 23 10.39 -3.57 -11.93
CA THR A 23 9.53 -3.97 -10.81
C THR A 23 9.97 -3.27 -9.52
N ASN A 24 9.05 -2.53 -8.92
CA ASN A 24 9.18 -1.92 -7.61
C ASN A 24 8.26 -2.61 -6.59
N TYR A 25 8.44 -2.29 -5.32
CA TYR A 25 7.69 -2.88 -4.22
C TYR A 25 7.26 -1.78 -3.26
N GLY A 26 6.05 -1.92 -2.73
CA GLY A 26 5.46 -0.97 -1.81
C GLY A 26 4.49 -1.63 -0.86
N SER A 27 3.88 -0.80 -0.02
CA SER A 27 2.87 -1.22 0.96
C SER A 27 1.64 -0.35 0.87
N GLY A 28 0.51 -0.92 1.24
CA GLY A 28 -0.72 -0.19 1.50
C GLY A 28 -1.53 -0.87 2.59
N PHE A 29 -2.72 -0.35 2.86
CA PHE A 29 -3.67 -0.98 3.77
C PHE A 29 -5.10 -0.75 3.31
N MET A 30 -5.97 -1.74 3.54
CA MET A 30 -7.39 -1.63 3.20
C MET A 30 -8.05 -0.53 4.03
N ILE A 31 -8.86 0.29 3.37
CA ILE A 31 -9.67 1.39 3.94
C ILE A 31 -11.17 1.20 3.70
N GLY A 32 -11.55 0.15 2.99
CA GLY A 32 -12.93 -0.25 2.74
C GLY A 32 -13.02 -1.59 2.02
N PRO A 33 -14.22 -2.02 1.60
CA PRO A 33 -14.45 -3.31 0.94
C PRO A 33 -13.57 -3.54 -0.29
N ASN A 34 -13.34 -2.50 -1.09
CA ASN A 34 -12.57 -2.56 -2.33
C ASN A 34 -11.64 -1.35 -2.51
N ALA A 35 -11.24 -0.69 -1.43
CA ALA A 35 -10.36 0.47 -1.48
C ALA A 35 -9.18 0.29 -0.52
N LEU A 36 -7.98 0.68 -0.96
CA LEU A 36 -6.78 0.70 -0.13
C LEU A 36 -6.02 2.01 -0.28
N ALA A 37 -5.39 2.46 0.80
CA ALA A 37 -4.50 3.61 0.82
C ALA A 37 -3.04 3.16 0.66
N THR A 38 -2.23 3.99 0.00
CA THR A 38 -0.79 3.80 -0.25
C THR A 38 -0.12 5.17 -0.40
N ALA A 39 1.22 5.19 -0.43
CA ALA A 39 1.96 6.36 -0.89
C ALA A 39 1.72 6.65 -2.38
N ALA A 40 1.76 7.93 -2.77
CA ALA A 40 1.61 8.36 -4.16
C ALA A 40 2.76 7.90 -5.04
N HIS A 41 3.99 7.91 -4.51
CA HIS A 41 5.17 7.47 -5.25
C HIS A 41 5.13 5.99 -5.67
N ASN A 42 4.29 5.17 -5.03
CA ASN A 42 4.07 3.78 -5.46
C ASN A 42 3.31 3.71 -6.78
N LEU A 43 2.50 4.72 -7.11
CA LEU A 43 1.57 4.72 -8.25
C LEU A 43 1.95 5.68 -9.36
N TYR A 44 2.70 6.75 -9.05
CA TYR A 44 3.06 7.79 -10.00
C TYR A 44 4.52 8.22 -9.87
N SER A 45 5.21 8.34 -11.00
CA SER A 45 6.57 8.87 -11.08
C SER A 45 6.54 10.34 -11.48
N ILE A 46 6.92 11.24 -10.56
CA ILE A 46 7.08 12.66 -10.87
C ILE A 46 8.12 12.88 -11.97
N LYS A 47 9.22 12.10 -11.94
CA LYS A 47 10.30 12.18 -12.93
C LYS A 47 9.82 11.82 -14.34
N GLU A 48 9.02 10.76 -14.46
CA GLU A 48 8.50 10.28 -15.75
C GLU A 48 7.17 10.95 -16.14
N LYS A 49 6.57 11.71 -15.21
CA LYS A 49 5.23 12.30 -15.33
C LYS A 49 4.17 11.27 -15.77
N ALA A 50 4.24 10.08 -15.19
CA ALA A 50 3.42 8.96 -15.61
C ALA A 50 3.06 8.02 -14.46
N TYR A 51 1.86 7.46 -14.53
CA TYR A 51 1.42 6.37 -13.65
C TYR A 51 2.19 5.08 -13.94
N VAL A 52 2.36 4.23 -12.94
CA VAL A 52 2.89 2.88 -13.13
C VAL A 52 1.97 2.05 -14.04
N LYS A 53 2.55 1.08 -14.76
CA LYS A 53 1.82 0.25 -15.72
C LYS A 53 0.75 -0.60 -15.04
N SER A 54 1.11 -1.25 -13.94
CA SER A 54 0.20 -2.08 -13.17
C SER A 54 0.70 -2.31 -11.76
N VAL A 55 -0.20 -2.66 -10.85
CA VAL A 55 0.14 -3.07 -9.48
C VAL A 55 -0.57 -4.38 -9.16
N ASN A 56 0.19 -5.39 -8.71
CA ASN A 56 -0.39 -6.57 -8.06
C ASN A 56 -0.60 -6.27 -6.58
N VAL A 57 -1.86 -6.26 -6.18
CA VAL A 57 -2.35 -5.99 -4.83
C VAL A 57 -2.58 -7.32 -4.13
N ALA A 58 -1.84 -7.61 -3.06
CA ALA A 58 -1.94 -8.87 -2.32
C ALA A 58 -1.98 -8.63 -0.79
N PRO A 59 -3.17 -8.64 -0.17
CA PRO A 59 -3.30 -8.56 1.28
C PRO A 59 -2.69 -9.77 1.98
N ALA A 60 -2.04 -9.52 3.13
CA ALA A 60 -1.41 -10.55 3.97
C ALA A 60 -0.48 -11.51 3.21
N ARG A 61 0.19 -11.02 2.16
CA ARG A 61 1.18 -11.83 1.43
C ARG A 61 2.26 -12.33 2.39
N SER A 62 2.63 -13.59 2.23
CA SER A 62 3.76 -14.21 2.92
C SER A 62 4.51 -15.06 1.91
N ASP A 63 5.69 -14.59 1.49
CA ASP A 63 6.47 -15.21 0.42
C ASP A 63 5.63 -15.40 -0.87
N ASN A 64 5.39 -16.66 -1.25
CA ASN A 64 4.56 -17.03 -2.40
C ASN A 64 3.07 -17.14 -2.07
N SER A 65 2.70 -17.18 -0.79
CA SER A 65 1.31 -17.31 -0.32
C SER A 65 0.55 -15.98 -0.43
N LYS A 66 -0.67 -16.05 -0.97
CA LYS A 66 -1.61 -14.93 -1.10
C LYS A 66 -2.97 -15.36 -0.51
N PRO A 67 -3.09 -15.42 0.82
CA PRO A 67 -4.19 -16.12 1.50
C PRO A 67 -5.57 -15.52 1.20
N PHE A 68 -5.65 -14.23 0.90
CA PHE A 68 -6.91 -13.56 0.54
C PHE A 68 -7.08 -13.34 -0.97
N GLY A 69 -6.17 -13.91 -1.77
CA GLY A 69 -6.05 -13.69 -3.20
C GLY A 69 -5.20 -12.46 -3.54
N SER A 70 -5.14 -12.14 -4.83
CA SER A 70 -4.57 -10.88 -5.31
C SER A 70 -5.28 -10.38 -6.55
N GLU A 71 -5.08 -9.11 -6.85
CA GLU A 71 -5.65 -8.44 -8.01
C GLU A 71 -4.60 -7.59 -8.73
N ASN A 72 -4.58 -7.64 -10.06
CA ASN A 72 -3.81 -6.70 -10.86
C ASN A 72 -4.69 -5.52 -11.26
N VAL A 73 -4.24 -4.31 -10.93
CA VAL A 73 -4.89 -3.06 -11.30
C VAL A 73 -4.02 -2.23 -12.23
N SER A 74 -4.66 -1.40 -13.06
CA SER A 74 -4.03 -0.40 -13.95
C SER A 74 -4.28 1.02 -13.44
N ALA A 75 -3.61 2.00 -14.06
CA ALA A 75 -3.71 3.43 -13.76
C ALA A 75 -5.16 3.95 -13.63
N SER A 76 -6.10 3.40 -14.41
CA SER A 76 -7.53 3.72 -14.36
C SER A 76 -8.20 3.46 -12.99
N SER A 77 -7.54 2.74 -12.09
CA SER A 77 -8.06 2.38 -10.76
C SER A 77 -7.33 3.14 -9.64
N MET A 78 -6.50 4.12 -10.00
CA MET A 78 -5.60 4.84 -9.09
C MET A 78 -6.02 6.30 -8.99
N ILE A 79 -6.05 6.81 -7.77
CA ILE A 79 -6.20 8.24 -7.47
C ILE A 79 -4.93 8.66 -6.74
N VAL A 80 -4.27 9.70 -7.24
CA VAL A 80 -3.06 10.28 -6.64
C VAL A 80 -3.41 11.72 -6.27
N SER A 81 -2.88 12.21 -5.15
CA SER A 81 -3.10 13.59 -4.74
C SER A 81 -2.71 14.59 -5.83
N ASP A 82 -3.47 15.68 -5.95
CA ASP A 82 -3.25 16.68 -7.00
C ASP A 82 -1.88 17.37 -6.86
N SER A 83 -1.44 17.62 -5.62
CA SER A 83 -0.14 18.23 -5.36
C SER A 83 1.02 17.31 -5.77
N TYR A 84 0.86 15.99 -5.62
CA TYR A 84 1.87 15.03 -6.08
C TYR A 84 1.91 14.90 -7.60
N LEU A 85 0.74 14.90 -8.25
CA LEU A 85 0.64 14.96 -9.72
C LEU A 85 1.27 16.25 -10.29
N ALA A 86 1.12 17.37 -9.57
CA ALA A 86 1.77 18.64 -9.91
C ALA A 86 3.29 18.64 -9.71
N GLY A 87 3.87 17.55 -9.19
CA GLY A 87 5.31 17.37 -9.04
C GLY A 87 5.88 17.81 -7.69
N THR A 88 5.03 18.05 -6.70
CA THR A 88 5.45 18.32 -5.32
C THR A 88 5.45 17.04 -4.51
N SER A 89 6.20 16.98 -3.41
CA SER A 89 6.18 15.83 -2.49
C SER A 89 5.44 16.12 -1.17
N SER A 90 4.65 17.20 -1.12
CA SER A 90 3.99 17.63 0.13
C SER A 90 2.86 16.69 0.55
N GLU A 91 2.18 16.06 -0.41
CA GLU A 91 1.10 15.10 -0.12
C GLU A 91 1.36 13.76 -0.83
N ASP A 92 2.23 12.93 -0.25
CA ASP A 92 2.55 11.60 -0.81
C ASP A 92 1.50 10.54 -0.43
N TRP A 93 0.24 10.74 -0.84
CA TRP A 93 -0.85 9.81 -0.62
C TRP A 93 -1.59 9.47 -1.91
N ALA A 94 -2.09 8.24 -1.98
CA ALA A 94 -2.89 7.74 -3.08
C ALA A 94 -3.84 6.63 -2.64
N ILE A 95 -4.86 6.39 -3.47
CA ILE A 95 -5.86 5.35 -3.28
C ILE A 95 -5.85 4.43 -4.50
N ILE A 96 -5.96 3.13 -4.27
CA ILE A 96 -6.31 2.15 -5.30
C ILE A 96 -7.73 1.65 -5.05
N THR A 97 -8.57 1.71 -6.07
CA THR A 97 -9.87 1.03 -6.11
C THR A 97 -9.70 -0.34 -6.77
N LEU A 98 -10.19 -1.39 -6.12
CA LEU A 98 -10.17 -2.76 -6.58
C LEU A 98 -11.50 -3.12 -7.23
N LYS A 99 -11.46 -4.03 -8.21
CA LYS A 99 -12.65 -4.67 -8.78
C LYS A 99 -13.22 -5.70 -7.82
N ASN A 100 -12.37 -6.44 -7.13
CA ASN A 100 -12.79 -7.40 -6.12
C ASN A 100 -12.87 -6.74 -4.74
N ASN A 101 -13.86 -7.17 -3.96
CA ASN A 101 -14.02 -6.74 -2.58
C ASN A 101 -13.06 -7.46 -1.63
N LEU A 102 -11.74 -7.35 -1.83
CA LEU A 102 -10.75 -8.04 -0.97
C LEU A 102 -10.85 -7.62 0.51
N GLY A 103 -11.30 -6.40 0.78
CA GLY A 103 -11.49 -5.84 2.11
C GLY A 103 -12.57 -6.55 2.94
N THR A 104 -13.54 -7.21 2.30
CA THR A 104 -14.54 -8.01 3.04
C THR A 104 -13.95 -9.28 3.66
N LYS A 105 -12.79 -9.74 3.14
CA LYS A 105 -12.07 -10.89 3.68
C LYS A 105 -11.06 -10.50 4.76
N THR A 106 -10.52 -9.28 4.68
CA THR A 106 -9.42 -8.82 5.55
C THR A 106 -9.85 -7.87 6.65
N GLY A 107 -11.05 -7.27 6.53
CA GLY A 107 -11.37 -6.03 7.23
C GLY A 107 -10.54 -4.85 6.71
N TRP A 108 -10.68 -3.70 7.37
CA TRP A 108 -9.97 -2.46 7.06
C TRP A 108 -9.70 -1.65 8.34
N LEU A 109 -8.68 -0.80 8.31
CA LEU A 109 -8.28 0.01 9.48
C LEU A 109 -9.19 1.23 9.69
N GLY A 110 -9.90 1.65 8.65
CA GLY A 110 -10.64 2.91 8.64
C GLY A 110 -9.74 4.11 8.41
N LEU A 111 -10.33 5.31 8.44
CA LEU A 111 -9.64 6.58 8.27
C LEU A 111 -10.07 7.53 9.38
N HIS A 112 -9.12 8.30 9.90
CA HIS A 112 -9.36 9.38 10.84
C HIS A 112 -8.61 10.62 10.40
N TRP A 113 -9.27 11.78 10.44
CA TRP A 113 -8.68 13.07 10.11
C TRP A 113 -8.99 14.08 11.21
N GLN A 114 -8.05 14.99 11.45
CA GLN A 114 -8.20 16.13 12.33
C GLN A 114 -7.37 17.30 11.81
N SER A 115 -7.78 18.53 12.14
CA SER A 115 -7.09 19.75 11.72
C SER A 115 -5.82 20.06 12.51
N SER A 116 -5.77 19.64 13.78
CA SER A 116 -4.59 19.77 14.63
C SER A 116 -3.59 18.65 14.36
N ASN A 117 -2.32 18.89 14.71
CA ASN A 117 -1.32 17.82 14.72
C ASN A 117 -1.80 16.66 15.60
N TYR A 118 -1.64 15.43 15.10
CA TYR A 118 -1.89 14.25 15.91
C TYR A 118 -0.92 14.25 17.09
N SER A 119 -1.46 14.37 18.31
CA SER A 119 -0.72 14.28 19.56
C SER A 119 -1.42 13.26 20.44
N SER A 120 -0.76 12.13 20.66
CA SER A 120 -1.26 11.05 21.49
C SER A 120 -0.07 10.36 22.16
N SER A 121 -0.25 9.93 23.41
CA SER A 121 0.71 9.05 24.08
C SER A 121 0.53 7.58 23.66
N GLN A 122 -0.39 7.29 22.74
CA GLN A 122 -0.61 5.95 22.24
C GLN A 122 0.50 5.53 21.29
N LEU A 123 1.00 4.31 21.48
CA LEU A 123 1.92 3.66 20.55
C LEU A 123 1.25 3.50 19.18
N VAL A 124 1.97 3.87 18.13
CA VAL A 124 1.53 3.67 16.75
C VAL A 124 2.35 2.55 16.13
N TYR A 125 1.66 1.59 15.50
CA TYR A 125 2.31 0.51 14.76
C TYR A 125 2.14 0.74 13.27
N ALA A 126 3.26 0.72 12.54
CA ALA A 126 3.27 0.72 11.08
C ALA A 126 3.62 -0.68 10.59
N TYR A 127 2.70 -1.28 9.81
CA TYR A 127 2.91 -2.57 9.16
C TYR A 127 3.17 -2.36 7.66
N GLY A 128 4.11 -3.12 7.10
CA GLY A 128 4.44 -3.01 5.69
C GLY A 128 5.36 -4.11 5.18
N TYR A 129 5.76 -3.96 3.93
CA TYR A 129 6.58 -4.88 3.14
C TYR A 129 7.85 -4.15 2.68
N PRO A 130 8.90 -4.11 3.53
CA PRO A 130 10.16 -3.51 3.13
C PRO A 130 10.80 -4.31 1.99
N SER A 131 11.48 -3.63 1.08
CA SER A 131 12.23 -4.34 0.03
C SER A 131 13.43 -5.10 0.60
N GLN A 132 14.06 -4.57 1.64
CA GLN A 132 15.19 -5.19 2.32
C GLN A 132 15.17 -4.93 3.83
N ILE A 133 15.77 -5.86 4.58
CA ILE A 133 16.06 -5.72 6.01
C ILE A 133 17.51 -6.13 6.21
N ASN A 134 18.34 -5.24 6.76
CA ASN A 134 19.78 -5.47 6.96
C ASN A 134 20.50 -5.98 5.69
N GLY A 135 20.13 -5.46 4.53
CA GLY A 135 20.67 -5.85 3.22
C GLY A 135 20.11 -7.15 2.63
N ALA A 136 19.31 -7.91 3.37
CA ALA A 136 18.64 -9.11 2.89
C ALA A 136 17.26 -8.80 2.28
N ASP A 137 16.85 -9.53 1.25
CA ASP A 137 15.54 -9.40 0.62
C ASP A 137 14.39 -9.67 1.61
N ALA A 138 13.40 -8.79 1.64
CA ALA A 138 12.24 -8.88 2.51
C ALA A 138 10.91 -8.55 1.81
N ARG A 139 10.90 -8.45 0.47
CA ARG A 139 9.79 -7.89 -0.34
C ARG A 139 8.42 -8.53 -0.10
N TYR A 140 8.36 -9.77 0.39
CA TYR A 140 7.12 -10.51 0.66
C TYR A 140 6.95 -10.92 2.12
N ARG A 141 7.75 -10.32 3.01
CA ARG A 141 7.65 -10.53 4.46
C ARG A 141 7.07 -9.28 5.11
N MET A 142 5.89 -9.42 5.70
CA MET A 142 5.29 -8.35 6.48
C MET A 142 6.16 -8.07 7.71
N CYS A 143 6.44 -6.79 7.93
CA CYS A 143 7.23 -6.29 9.04
C CYS A 143 6.46 -5.22 9.80
N LYS A 144 6.84 -5.02 11.06
CA LYS A 144 6.27 -4.03 11.96
C LYS A 144 7.34 -3.05 12.39
N SER A 145 7.00 -1.77 12.40
CA SER A 145 7.70 -0.71 13.12
C SER A 145 6.78 -0.11 14.17
N SER A 146 7.35 0.44 15.24
CA SER A 146 6.63 1.15 16.29
C SER A 146 7.29 2.50 16.56
N GLY A 147 6.48 3.53 16.80
CA GLY A 147 6.90 4.88 17.19
C GLY A 147 6.10 5.42 18.34
#